data_AF-A0A1B6CMX1-F1
#
_entry.id   AF-A0A1B6CMX1-F1
#
_cell.length_a   1.000
_cell.length_b   1.000
_cell.length_c   1.000
_cell.angle_alpha   90.00
_cell.angle_beta   90.00
_cell.angle_gamma   90.00
#
_symmetry.space_group_name_H-M   'P 1'
#
loop_
_entity.id
_entity.type
_entity.pdbx_description
1 polymer ?
#
loop_
_entity_poly.entity_id
_entity_poly.type
_entity_poly.pdbx_seq_one_letter_code
_entity_poly.pdbx_strand_id
1 'polypeptide(L)'
;INITKGEQYQSWFLDINPKGEVPVLKDGMKIIPDSARIIDYLEDNFSNGEYQRLIPLDKGSDVRKKVIHFRQLIDQIPANVVTLGSFYHPKFVGKPKLPFITPVRKLLASGEEKNITNLKSLAEMNPNHRDVLLEKAEVSEKKHQLMVSEKSFENLLYQVDKVLHEVEKELSSKTQMDESWLCCEQFTVADISLTILLNRLYLLGLENRFWSDGKKPGIERYFARVRQRDSFKRTIPSQMFHLKTFIEMQSGFVIGTVIFTALAVIIGSFILLRKK
;
A
#
# COMPACT_ATOMS: atom_id res chain seq x y z
N ILE A 1 -0.70 15.70 5.88
CA ILE A 1 0.63 15.09 6.09
C ILE A 1 1.23 14.78 4.73
N ASN A 2 2.08 15.66 4.23
CA ASN A 2 2.85 15.46 3.02
C ASN A 2 4.14 14.68 3.36
N ILE A 3 4.10 13.38 3.12
CA ILE A 3 5.21 12.48 3.45
C ILE A 3 6.47 12.73 2.62
N THR A 4 6.34 13.34 1.44
CA THR A 4 7.48 13.62 0.55
C THR A 4 8.25 14.87 1.01
N LYS A 5 7.63 15.68 1.87
CA LYS A 5 8.26 16.83 2.54
C LYS A 5 8.70 16.52 3.97
N GLY A 6 8.48 15.29 4.44
CA GLY A 6 8.84 14.88 5.81
C GLY A 6 7.94 15.50 6.89
N GLU A 7 6.73 15.96 6.58
CA GLU A 7 5.82 16.58 7.57
C GLU A 7 5.53 15.67 8.77
N GLN A 8 5.53 14.35 8.57
CA GLN A 8 5.34 13.34 9.61
C GLN A 8 6.46 13.30 10.64
N TYR A 9 7.58 13.98 10.41
CA TYR A 9 8.71 14.09 11.35
C TYR A 9 8.80 15.48 12.00
N GLN A 10 7.87 16.38 11.72
CA GLN A 10 7.80 17.67 12.40
C GLN A 10 7.24 17.49 13.82
N SER A 11 7.71 18.31 14.77
CA SER A 11 7.35 18.18 16.19
C SER A 11 5.84 18.07 16.41
N TRP A 12 5.05 18.93 15.77
CA TRP A 12 3.59 18.94 15.94
C TRP A 12 2.92 17.60 15.56
N PHE A 13 3.49 16.84 14.60
CA PHE A 13 2.96 15.53 14.23
C PHE A 13 3.52 14.43 15.13
N LEU A 14 4.79 14.54 15.54
CA LEU A 14 5.40 13.61 16.49
C LEU A 14 4.71 13.69 17.87
N ASP A 15 4.26 14.88 18.27
CA ASP A 15 3.42 15.08 19.47
C ASP A 15 2.06 14.33 19.35
N ILE A 16 1.54 14.13 18.14
CA ILE A 16 0.31 13.37 17.87
C ILE A 16 0.59 11.88 17.77
N ASN A 17 1.63 11.49 17.03
CA ASN A 17 2.06 10.12 16.83
C ASN A 17 3.60 10.06 16.83
N PRO A 18 4.21 9.67 17.97
CA PRO A 18 5.67 9.61 18.09
C PRO A 18 6.33 8.73 17.02
N LYS A 19 5.64 7.70 16.51
CA LYS A 19 6.19 6.85 15.45
C LYS A 19 6.47 7.60 14.14
N GLY A 20 5.92 8.80 13.95
CA GLY A 20 6.02 9.55 12.70
C GLY A 20 5.44 8.78 11.52
N GLU A 21 4.35 8.03 11.76
CA GLU A 21 3.70 7.18 10.76
C GLU A 21 2.28 7.67 10.47
N VAL A 22 1.86 7.45 9.24
CA VAL A 22 0.48 7.61 8.78
C VAL A 22 -0.06 6.24 8.41
N PRO A 23 -1.38 6.00 8.52
CA PRO A 23 -2.42 6.95 8.95
C PRO A 23 -2.55 7.13 10.47
N VAL A 24 -3.21 8.23 10.86
CA VAL A 24 -3.70 8.51 12.22
C VAL A 24 -5.13 9.03 12.10
N LEU A 25 -6.07 8.45 12.85
CA LEU A 25 -7.44 8.94 12.96
C LEU A 25 -7.57 9.79 14.22
N LYS A 26 -8.23 10.95 14.10
CA LYS A 26 -8.65 11.78 15.23
C LYS A 26 -10.17 11.77 15.30
N ASP A 27 -10.70 11.32 16.43
CA ASP A 27 -12.15 11.32 16.74
C ASP A 27 -12.38 12.05 18.06
N GLY A 28 -12.85 13.30 17.96
CA GLY A 28 -12.88 14.24 19.09
C GLY A 28 -11.50 14.40 19.74
N MET A 29 -11.39 13.92 20.99
CA MET A 29 -10.15 13.93 21.76
C MET A 29 -9.32 12.64 21.60
N LYS A 30 -9.85 11.59 20.97
CA LYS A 30 -9.15 10.32 20.78
C LYS A 30 -8.23 10.41 19.57
N ILE A 31 -7.00 9.91 19.74
CA ILE A 31 -6.01 9.73 18.67
C ILE A 31 -5.76 8.24 18.50
N ILE A 32 -6.04 7.72 17.31
CA ILE A 32 -5.90 6.31 16.96
C ILE A 32 -4.86 6.19 15.85
N PRO A 33 -3.58 5.94 16.17
CA PRO A 33 -2.56 5.60 15.17
C PRO A 33 -2.70 4.14 14.74
N ASP A 34 -2.05 3.79 13.62
CA ASP A 34 -2.02 2.45 13.01
C ASP A 34 -3.30 2.09 12.24
N SER A 35 -3.16 1.70 10.97
CA SER A 35 -4.30 1.40 10.10
C SER A 35 -5.15 0.23 10.59
N ALA A 36 -4.54 -0.82 11.17
CA ALA A 36 -5.28 -1.96 11.68
C ALA A 36 -6.13 -1.54 12.88
N ARG A 37 -5.56 -0.74 13.79
CA ARG A 37 -6.29 -0.18 14.94
C ARG A 37 -7.39 0.79 14.53
N ILE A 38 -7.15 1.60 13.50
CA ILE A 38 -8.17 2.51 12.94
C ILE A 38 -9.34 1.70 12.39
N ILE A 39 -9.08 0.64 11.62
CA ILE A 39 -10.14 -0.23 11.08
C ILE A 39 -10.96 -0.85 12.21
N ASP A 40 -10.31 -1.38 13.25
CA ASP A 40 -11.00 -1.97 14.41
C ASP A 40 -11.81 -0.92 15.18
N TYR A 41 -11.24 0.28 15.40
CA TYR A 41 -11.94 1.39 16.02
C TYR A 41 -13.21 1.78 15.24
N LEU A 42 -13.10 1.89 13.92
CA LEU A 42 -14.24 2.22 13.07
C LEU A 42 -15.32 1.12 13.15
N GLU A 43 -14.91 -0.15 13.12
CA GLU A 43 -15.82 -1.28 13.21
C GLU A 43 -16.56 -1.36 14.55
N ASP A 44 -15.89 -1.03 15.65
CA ASP A 44 -16.49 -1.09 16.98
C ASP A 44 -17.44 0.09 17.25
N ASN A 45 -17.12 1.28 16.72
CA ASN A 45 -17.80 2.53 17.10
C ASN A 45 -18.81 3.02 16.05
N PHE A 46 -18.69 2.61 14.79
CA PHE A 46 -19.50 3.15 13.69
C PHE A 46 -20.30 2.10 12.90
N SER A 47 -20.11 0.80 13.16
CA SER A 47 -20.76 -0.27 12.39
C SER A 47 -22.01 -0.89 13.04
N ASN A 48 -22.77 -0.16 13.85
CA ASN A 48 -23.98 -0.67 14.54
C ASN A 48 -25.29 0.01 14.12
N GLY A 49 -25.33 0.61 12.93
CA GLY A 49 -26.48 1.38 12.47
C GLY A 49 -26.45 1.62 10.97
N GLU A 50 -26.23 2.86 10.56
CA GLU A 50 -26.23 3.29 9.15
C GLU A 50 -25.19 2.54 8.29
N TYR A 51 -24.06 2.16 8.89
CA TYR A 51 -22.97 1.46 8.19
C TYR A 51 -22.95 -0.02 8.51
N GLN A 52 -22.84 -0.83 7.45
CA GLN A 52 -22.73 -2.29 7.56
C GLN A 52 -21.40 -2.69 8.21
N ARG A 53 -21.47 -3.65 9.14
CA ARG A 53 -20.29 -4.32 9.74
C ARG A 53 -19.37 -4.92 8.70
N LEU A 54 -18.08 -4.86 8.94
CA LEU A 54 -17.07 -5.56 8.14
C LEU A 54 -16.50 -6.77 8.89
N ILE A 55 -16.89 -6.97 10.14
CA ILE A 55 -16.69 -8.20 10.91
C ILE A 55 -18.08 -8.74 11.30
N PRO A 56 -18.61 -9.74 10.57
CA PRO A 56 -19.99 -10.17 10.77
C PRO A 56 -20.18 -10.89 12.12
N LEU A 57 -21.09 -10.40 12.95
CA LEU A 57 -21.41 -10.98 14.26
C LEU A 57 -22.50 -12.07 14.18
N ASP A 58 -23.31 -12.03 13.13
CA ASP A 58 -24.47 -12.88 12.87
C ASP A 58 -24.14 -14.15 12.06
N LYS A 59 -22.96 -14.21 11.42
CA LYS A 59 -22.53 -15.33 10.56
C LYS A 59 -21.86 -16.51 11.29
N GLY A 60 -21.96 -16.55 12.61
CA GLY A 60 -21.37 -17.62 13.44
C GLY A 60 -19.87 -17.46 13.71
N SER A 61 -19.35 -18.26 14.65
CA SER A 61 -17.95 -18.13 15.12
C SER A 61 -16.92 -18.50 14.07
N ASP A 62 -17.22 -19.44 13.18
CA ASP A 62 -16.24 -19.97 12.24
C ASP A 62 -15.95 -19.00 11.10
N VAL A 63 -16.98 -18.28 10.61
CA VAL A 63 -16.79 -17.18 9.66
C VAL A 63 -15.94 -16.08 10.29
N ARG A 64 -16.20 -15.71 11.56
CA ARG A 64 -15.37 -14.70 12.26
C ARG A 64 -13.92 -15.13 12.39
N LYS A 65 -13.68 -16.37 12.82
CA LYS A 65 -12.32 -16.93 12.91
C LYS A 65 -11.62 -16.91 11.55
N LYS A 66 -12.34 -17.25 10.48
CA LYS A 66 -11.82 -17.21 9.10
C LYS A 66 -11.45 -15.78 8.66
N VAL A 67 -12.32 -14.79 8.92
CA VAL A 67 -12.06 -13.37 8.63
C VAL A 67 -10.81 -12.89 9.37
N ILE A 68 -10.71 -13.17 10.68
CA ILE A 68 -9.56 -12.78 11.50
C ILE A 68 -8.29 -13.46 10.98
N HIS A 69 -8.35 -14.75 10.67
CA HIS A 69 -7.22 -15.51 10.14
C HIS A 69 -6.67 -14.91 8.84
N PHE A 70 -7.52 -14.68 7.84
CA PHE A 70 -7.06 -14.11 6.57
C PHE A 70 -6.56 -12.67 6.71
N ARG A 71 -7.23 -11.84 7.52
CA ARG A 71 -6.73 -10.49 7.83
C ARG A 71 -5.32 -10.56 8.42
N GLN A 72 -5.11 -11.37 9.45
CA GLN A 72 -3.81 -11.52 10.11
C GLN A 72 -2.73 -12.06 9.16
N LEU A 73 -3.07 -13.01 8.29
CA LEU A 73 -2.15 -13.58 7.32
C LEU A 73 -1.72 -12.53 6.28
N ILE A 74 -2.66 -11.74 5.78
CA ILE A 74 -2.42 -10.75 4.73
C ILE A 74 -1.70 -9.51 5.28
N ASP A 75 -2.12 -9.00 6.44
CA ASP A 75 -1.57 -7.79 7.05
C ASP A 75 -0.11 -7.96 7.51
N GLN A 76 0.38 -9.21 7.65
CA GLN A 76 1.78 -9.51 7.90
C GLN A 76 2.71 -9.18 6.72
N ILE A 77 2.19 -9.05 5.50
CA ILE A 77 3.01 -8.72 4.33
C ILE A 77 3.45 -7.25 4.40
N PRO A 78 4.77 -6.96 4.49
CA PRO A 78 5.27 -5.60 4.58
C PRO A 78 5.17 -4.88 3.23
N ALA A 79 4.02 -4.27 2.95
CA ALA A 79 3.71 -3.66 1.65
C ALA A 79 4.75 -2.61 1.19
N ASN A 80 5.36 -1.86 2.12
CA ASN A 80 6.42 -0.90 1.79
C ASN A 80 7.69 -1.60 1.29
N VAL A 81 8.11 -2.68 1.94
CA VAL A 81 9.29 -3.48 1.57
C VAL A 81 9.05 -4.18 0.22
N VAL A 82 7.83 -4.69 -0.01
CA VAL A 82 7.44 -5.22 -1.33
C VAL A 82 7.54 -4.13 -2.40
N THR A 83 7.02 -2.93 -2.11
CA THR A 83 7.01 -1.79 -3.04
C THR A 83 8.41 -1.34 -3.42
N LEU A 84 9.22 -0.94 -2.43
CA LEU A 84 10.55 -0.39 -2.68
C LEU A 84 11.53 -1.46 -3.14
N GLY A 85 11.46 -2.69 -2.60
CA GLY A 85 12.26 -3.82 -3.09
C GLY A 85 12.02 -4.08 -4.58
N SER A 86 10.77 -3.90 -5.07
CA SER A 86 10.47 -4.02 -6.50
C SER A 86 11.11 -2.94 -7.39
N PHE A 87 11.57 -1.83 -6.79
CA PHE A 87 12.28 -0.75 -7.49
C PHE A 87 13.76 -1.09 -7.60
N TYR A 88 14.35 -1.67 -6.55
CA TYR A 88 15.74 -2.13 -6.52
C TYR A 88 15.97 -3.39 -7.35
N HIS A 89 14.96 -4.26 -7.47
CA HIS A 89 15.09 -5.55 -8.16
C HIS A 89 14.14 -5.69 -9.36
N PRO A 90 14.32 -4.87 -10.42
CA PRO A 90 13.38 -4.81 -11.54
C PRO A 90 13.23 -6.13 -12.30
N LYS A 91 14.21 -7.04 -12.21
CA LYS A 91 14.16 -8.36 -12.85
C LYS A 91 13.02 -9.26 -12.34
N PHE A 92 12.49 -9.00 -11.14
CA PHE A 92 11.39 -9.76 -10.58
C PHE A 92 10.00 -9.20 -10.92
N VAL A 93 9.93 -8.03 -11.56
CA VAL A 93 8.66 -7.39 -11.91
C VAL A 93 8.39 -7.45 -13.41
N GLY A 94 7.11 -7.57 -13.77
CA GLY A 94 6.65 -7.45 -15.15
C GLY A 94 6.53 -5.99 -15.57
N LYS A 95 5.34 -5.57 -16.01
CA LYS A 95 5.07 -4.19 -16.46
C LYS A 95 4.42 -3.36 -15.34
N PRO A 96 5.15 -2.43 -14.69
CA PRO A 96 4.58 -1.55 -13.69
C PRO A 96 3.52 -0.62 -14.28
N LYS A 97 2.58 -0.19 -13.43
CA LYS A 97 1.47 0.70 -13.80
C LYS A 97 1.59 2.00 -13.02
N LEU A 98 0.86 3.03 -13.44
CA LEU A 98 0.84 4.30 -12.73
C LEU A 98 0.35 4.11 -11.28
N PRO A 99 0.97 4.77 -10.30
CA PRO A 99 2.02 5.78 -10.45
C PRO A 99 3.45 5.23 -10.53
N PHE A 100 3.69 3.92 -10.37
CA PHE A 100 5.03 3.33 -10.25
C PHE A 100 5.78 3.13 -11.57
N ILE A 101 5.69 4.10 -12.49
CA ILE A 101 6.55 4.18 -13.66
C ILE A 101 7.99 4.56 -13.26
N THR A 102 8.96 4.32 -14.14
CA THR A 102 10.39 4.48 -13.85
C THR A 102 10.79 5.82 -13.20
N PRO A 103 10.32 7.00 -13.67
CA PRO A 103 10.67 8.27 -13.03
C PRO A 103 10.23 8.35 -11.57
N VAL A 104 9.01 7.89 -11.26
CA VAL A 104 8.46 7.87 -9.90
C VAL A 104 9.22 6.87 -9.03
N ARG A 105 9.54 5.69 -9.55
CA ARG A 105 10.33 4.68 -8.83
C ARG A 105 11.69 5.23 -8.42
N LYS A 106 12.42 5.88 -9.34
CA LYS A 106 13.72 6.50 -9.06
C LYS A 106 13.60 7.58 -7.98
N LEU A 107 12.58 8.45 -8.10
CA LEU A 107 12.33 9.50 -7.12
C LEU A 107 12.09 8.94 -5.72
N LEU A 108 11.18 7.97 -5.59
CA LEU A 108 10.87 7.32 -4.32
C LEU A 108 12.06 6.56 -3.74
N ALA A 109 12.81 5.80 -4.55
CA ALA A 109 14.02 5.09 -4.10
C ALA A 109 15.08 6.07 -3.58
N SER A 110 15.32 7.18 -4.30
CA SER A 110 16.27 8.21 -3.85
C SER A 110 15.81 8.93 -2.58
N GLY A 111 14.49 9.08 -2.40
CA GLY A 111 13.91 9.62 -1.16
C GLY A 111 14.14 8.69 0.02
N GLU A 112 13.98 7.39 -0.18
CA GLU A 112 14.24 6.37 0.84
C GLU A 112 15.73 6.35 1.27
N GLU A 113 16.66 6.40 0.31
CA GLU A 113 18.11 6.43 0.60
C GLU A 113 18.51 7.63 1.45
N LYS A 114 17.90 8.79 1.20
CA LYS A 114 18.14 10.01 1.97
C LYS A 114 17.41 10.04 3.32
N ASN A 115 16.37 9.23 3.48
CA ASN A 115 15.48 9.29 4.65
C ASN A 115 16.24 9.00 5.96
N ILE A 116 17.18 8.05 5.96
CA ILE A 116 17.97 7.71 7.17
C ILE A 116 18.83 8.90 7.62
N THR A 117 19.56 9.53 6.68
CA THR A 117 20.38 10.72 6.97
C THR A 117 19.51 11.90 7.41
N ASN A 118 18.36 12.10 6.75
CA ASN A 118 17.42 13.15 7.12
C ASN A 118 16.87 12.96 8.55
N LEU A 119 16.53 11.72 8.94
CA LEU A 119 16.08 11.41 10.30
C LEU A 119 17.15 11.71 11.35
N LYS A 120 18.42 11.35 11.09
CA LYS A 120 19.54 11.66 11.97
C LYS A 120 19.74 13.18 12.12
N SER A 121 19.68 13.93 11.02
CA SER A 121 19.77 15.40 11.04
C SER A 121 18.58 16.05 11.77
N LEU A 122 17.36 15.56 11.57
CA LEU A 122 16.17 16.03 12.31
C LEU A 122 16.30 15.77 13.81
N ALA A 123 16.90 14.65 14.20
CA ALA A 123 17.13 14.32 15.61
C ALA A 123 18.10 15.31 16.29
N GLU A 124 19.11 15.79 15.56
CA GLU A 124 20.04 16.84 16.05
C GLU A 124 19.33 18.19 16.23
N MET A 125 18.41 18.53 15.33
CA MET A 125 17.67 19.80 15.35
C MET A 125 16.45 19.78 16.29
N ASN A 126 16.02 18.61 16.77
CA ASN A 126 14.81 18.45 17.59
C ASN A 126 15.10 17.64 18.88
N PRO A 127 15.70 18.28 19.91
CA PRO A 127 16.07 17.58 21.15
C PRO A 127 14.91 16.86 21.83
N ASN A 128 13.69 17.42 21.78
CA ASN A 128 12.50 16.85 22.42
C ASN A 128 12.05 15.51 21.79
N HIS A 129 12.40 15.27 20.52
CA HIS A 129 12.01 14.07 19.77
C HIS A 129 13.20 13.25 19.29
N ARG A 130 14.40 13.57 19.79
CA ARG A 130 15.67 13.03 19.29
C ARG A 130 15.69 11.50 19.31
N ASP A 131 15.37 10.89 20.45
CA ASP A 131 15.48 9.45 20.62
C ASP A 131 14.51 8.69 19.70
N VAL A 132 13.30 9.21 19.55
CA VAL A 132 12.28 8.63 18.67
C VAL A 132 12.69 8.73 17.18
N LEU A 133 13.29 9.86 16.78
CA LEU A 133 13.81 10.04 15.42
C LEU A 133 15.03 9.14 15.13
N LEU A 134 15.90 8.90 16.13
CA LEU A 134 17.03 7.99 16.00
C LEU A 134 16.57 6.53 15.95
N GLU A 135 15.65 6.11 16.82
CA GLU A 135 15.04 4.78 16.76
C GLU A 135 14.41 4.54 15.37
N LYS A 136 13.71 5.55 14.84
CA LYS A 136 13.15 5.50 13.50
C LYS A 136 14.22 5.32 12.43
N ALA A 137 15.34 6.03 12.54
CA ALA A 137 16.46 5.90 11.60
C ALA A 137 17.03 4.47 11.61
N GLU A 138 17.21 3.87 12.79
CA GLU A 138 17.66 2.48 12.93
C GLU A 138 16.69 1.46 12.32
N VAL A 139 15.39 1.65 12.55
CA VAL A 139 14.34 0.80 11.95
C VAL A 139 14.33 0.93 10.43
N SER A 140 14.45 2.16 9.92
CA SER A 140 14.55 2.42 8.48
C SER A 140 15.79 1.78 7.86
N GLU A 141 16.94 1.81 8.55
CA GLU A 141 18.19 1.20 8.10
C GLU A 141 18.08 -0.33 7.99
N LYS A 142 17.50 -1.00 9.00
CA LYS A 142 17.21 -2.44 8.95
C LYS A 142 16.26 -2.80 7.80
N LYS A 143 15.20 -2.03 7.60
CA LYS A 143 14.27 -2.22 6.48
C LYS A 143 14.96 -2.02 5.14
N HIS A 144 15.81 -1.01 5.00
CA HIS A 144 16.55 -0.71 3.77
C HIS A 144 17.44 -1.89 3.35
N GLN A 145 18.17 -2.49 4.30
CA GLN A 145 19.00 -3.68 4.04
C GLN A 145 18.17 -4.86 3.48
N LEU A 146 16.97 -5.09 4.00
CA LEU A 146 16.06 -6.11 3.48
C LEU A 146 15.57 -5.80 2.06
N MET A 147 15.35 -4.52 1.74
CA MET A 147 14.86 -4.06 0.43
C MET A 147 15.94 -4.17 -0.66
N VAL A 148 17.19 -3.82 -0.35
CA VAL A 148 18.29 -3.86 -1.33
C VAL A 148 18.92 -5.24 -1.50
N SER A 149 18.74 -6.14 -0.54
CA SER A 149 19.21 -7.52 -0.64
C SER A 149 18.31 -8.34 -1.57
N GLU A 150 18.87 -8.78 -2.70
CA GLU A 150 18.14 -9.60 -3.67
C GLU A 150 17.56 -10.88 -3.05
N LYS A 151 18.39 -11.61 -2.29
CA LYS A 151 17.97 -12.83 -1.58
C LYS A 151 16.83 -12.57 -0.60
N SER A 152 16.90 -11.45 0.14
CA SER A 152 15.85 -11.08 1.10
C SER A 152 14.55 -10.73 0.39
N PHE A 153 14.65 -10.01 -0.74
CA PHE A 153 13.48 -9.66 -1.55
C PHE A 153 12.85 -10.89 -2.22
N GLU A 154 13.65 -11.82 -2.74
CA GLU A 154 13.15 -13.07 -3.29
C GLU A 154 12.43 -13.92 -2.23
N ASN A 155 13.00 -14.02 -1.02
CA ASN A 155 12.34 -14.67 0.11
C ASN A 155 11.02 -13.98 0.49
N LEU A 156 10.95 -12.66 0.44
CA LEU A 156 9.72 -11.91 0.67
C LEU A 156 8.68 -12.22 -0.42
N LEU A 157 9.06 -12.27 -1.69
CA LEU A 157 8.15 -12.65 -2.77
C LEU A 157 7.63 -14.09 -2.60
N TYR A 158 8.45 -15.00 -2.09
CA TYR A 158 8.02 -16.35 -1.72
C TYR A 158 7.01 -16.35 -0.57
N GLN A 159 7.21 -15.51 0.45
CA GLN A 159 6.22 -15.35 1.54
C GLN A 159 4.90 -14.78 1.03
N VAL A 160 4.93 -13.80 0.12
CA VAL A 160 3.73 -13.30 -0.55
C VAL A 160 3.02 -14.43 -1.30
N ASP A 161 3.75 -15.25 -2.06
CA ASP A 161 3.15 -16.36 -2.81
C ASP A 161 2.48 -17.39 -1.89
N LYS A 162 3.08 -17.70 -0.74
CA LYS A 162 2.47 -18.57 0.28
C LYS A 162 1.15 -18.03 0.79
N VAL A 163 1.09 -16.75 1.14
CA VAL A 163 -0.16 -16.11 1.58
C VAL A 163 -1.21 -16.17 0.48
N LEU A 164 -0.83 -15.86 -0.76
CA LEU A 164 -1.74 -15.92 -1.90
C LEU A 164 -2.16 -17.37 -2.24
N HIS A 165 -1.35 -18.38 -1.93
CA HIS A 165 -1.74 -19.78 -2.07
C HIS A 165 -2.89 -20.16 -1.12
N GLU A 166 -2.82 -19.75 0.15
CA GLU A 166 -3.93 -19.97 1.10
C GLU A 166 -5.20 -19.22 0.69
N VAL A 167 -5.06 -17.98 0.23
CA VAL A 167 -6.18 -17.20 -0.32
C VAL A 167 -6.79 -17.90 -1.53
N GLU A 168 -5.95 -18.38 -2.46
CA GLU A 168 -6.43 -19.10 -3.64
C GLU A 168 -7.15 -20.38 -3.28
N LYS A 169 -6.66 -21.15 -2.30
CA LYS A 169 -7.32 -22.37 -1.83
C LYS A 169 -8.75 -22.07 -1.33
N GLU A 170 -8.92 -20.99 -0.57
CA GLU A 170 -10.23 -20.56 -0.08
C GLU A 170 -11.13 -20.04 -1.22
N LEU A 171 -10.58 -19.31 -2.20
CA LEU A 171 -11.36 -18.81 -3.35
C LEU A 171 -11.71 -19.90 -4.37
N SER A 172 -10.84 -20.89 -4.56
CA SER A 172 -11.05 -22.00 -5.49
C SER A 172 -11.96 -23.09 -4.93
N SER A 173 -12.18 -23.14 -3.61
CA SER A 173 -13.22 -23.97 -3.00
C SER A 173 -14.64 -23.56 -3.41
N LYS A 174 -14.80 -22.34 -3.95
CA LYS A 174 -16.07 -21.75 -4.34
C LYS A 174 -16.40 -22.08 -5.79
N THR A 175 -17.66 -22.43 -6.07
CA THR A 175 -18.11 -22.69 -7.45
C THR A 175 -18.05 -21.42 -8.29
N GLN A 176 -18.09 -21.52 -9.63
CA GLN A 176 -18.10 -20.30 -10.47
C GLN A 176 -19.34 -19.42 -10.26
N MET A 177 -20.45 -19.98 -9.76
CA MET A 177 -21.69 -19.27 -9.46
C MET A 177 -21.73 -18.70 -8.02
N ASP A 178 -20.74 -19.04 -7.18
CA ASP A 178 -20.69 -18.55 -5.82
C ASP A 178 -20.12 -17.13 -5.80
N GLU A 179 -21.00 -16.16 -5.53
CA GLU A 179 -20.67 -14.74 -5.46
C GLU A 179 -20.07 -14.32 -4.11
N SER A 180 -19.83 -15.26 -3.20
CA SER A 180 -19.21 -14.97 -1.91
C SER A 180 -17.85 -14.30 -2.06
N TRP A 181 -17.52 -13.43 -1.11
CA TRP A 181 -16.21 -12.80 -0.96
C TRP A 181 -15.22 -13.80 -0.34
N LEU A 182 -14.08 -13.31 0.19
CA LEU A 182 -13.03 -14.22 0.67
C LEU A 182 -13.55 -15.20 1.72
N CYS A 183 -14.33 -14.72 2.69
CA CYS A 183 -14.72 -15.52 3.85
C CYS A 183 -16.22 -15.90 3.88
N CYS A 184 -17.10 -15.11 3.28
CA CYS A 184 -18.56 -15.29 3.29
C CYS A 184 -19.23 -14.43 2.20
N GLU A 185 -20.57 -14.41 2.14
CA GLU A 185 -21.34 -13.62 1.17
C GLU A 185 -21.18 -12.10 1.36
N GLN A 186 -20.78 -11.68 2.57
CA GLN A 186 -20.54 -10.30 2.94
C GLN A 186 -19.07 -9.90 2.74
N PHE A 187 -18.84 -8.66 2.31
CA PHE A 187 -17.49 -8.09 2.17
C PHE A 187 -16.96 -7.71 3.55
N THR A 188 -15.75 -8.13 3.89
CA THR A 188 -15.21 -8.03 5.26
C THR A 188 -13.90 -7.25 5.34
N VAL A 189 -13.38 -7.05 6.56
CA VAL A 189 -12.04 -6.49 6.77
C VAL A 189 -10.93 -7.31 6.12
N ALA A 190 -11.10 -8.63 6.01
CA ALA A 190 -10.14 -9.50 5.30
C ALA A 190 -10.12 -9.19 3.79
N ASP A 191 -11.28 -8.87 3.22
CA ASP A 191 -11.40 -8.44 1.84
C ASP A 191 -10.76 -7.08 1.59
N ILE A 192 -10.85 -6.15 2.55
CA ILE A 192 -10.12 -4.87 2.50
C ILE A 192 -8.61 -5.13 2.41
N SER A 193 -8.06 -5.91 3.34
CA SER A 193 -6.64 -6.27 3.35
C SER A 193 -6.21 -6.94 2.05
N LEU A 194 -6.97 -7.93 1.58
CA LEU A 194 -6.68 -8.63 0.32
C LEU A 194 -6.70 -7.66 -0.88
N THR A 195 -7.72 -6.80 -0.95
CA THR A 195 -7.87 -5.83 -2.03
C THR A 195 -6.69 -4.87 -2.11
N ILE A 196 -6.22 -4.37 -0.95
CA ILE A 196 -5.07 -3.47 -0.88
C ILE A 196 -3.79 -4.18 -1.35
N LEU A 197 -3.56 -5.41 -0.90
CA LEU A 197 -2.40 -6.20 -1.32
C LEU A 197 -2.43 -6.48 -2.83
N LEU A 198 -3.53 -7.02 -3.36
CA LEU A 198 -3.66 -7.36 -4.78
C LEU A 198 -3.53 -6.12 -5.66
N ASN A 199 -4.16 -5.00 -5.28
CA ASN A 199 -4.01 -3.75 -6.01
C ASN A 199 -2.57 -3.26 -5.99
N ARG A 200 -1.87 -3.35 -4.85
CA ARG A 200 -0.45 -2.98 -4.77
C ARG A 200 0.39 -3.84 -5.72
N LEU A 201 0.26 -5.16 -5.66
CA LEU A 201 1.00 -6.09 -6.52
C LEU A 201 0.72 -5.83 -8.01
N TYR A 202 -0.55 -5.56 -8.36
CA TYR A 202 -0.94 -5.22 -9.73
C TYR A 202 -0.29 -3.93 -10.22
N LEU A 203 -0.26 -2.89 -9.39
CA LEU A 203 0.40 -1.62 -9.74
C LEU A 203 1.91 -1.78 -9.89
N LEU A 204 2.52 -2.70 -9.14
CA LEU A 204 3.94 -3.02 -9.25
C LEU A 204 4.30 -3.88 -10.47
N GLY A 205 3.31 -4.45 -11.17
CA GLY A 205 3.50 -5.35 -12.31
C GLY A 205 3.79 -6.80 -11.90
N LEU A 206 3.31 -7.22 -10.74
CA LEU A 206 3.55 -8.55 -10.19
C LEU A 206 2.41 -9.55 -10.47
N GLU A 207 1.37 -9.17 -11.21
CA GLU A 207 0.23 -10.04 -11.51
C GLU A 207 0.61 -11.33 -12.24
N ASN A 208 1.49 -11.23 -13.25
CA ASN A 208 1.98 -12.38 -14.01
C ASN A 208 2.83 -13.32 -13.14
N ARG A 209 3.47 -12.80 -12.09
CA ARG A 209 4.20 -13.63 -11.14
C ARG A 209 3.25 -14.45 -10.28
N PHE A 210 2.19 -13.81 -9.77
CA PHE A 210 1.42 -14.37 -8.66
C PHE A 210 0.12 -15.06 -9.06
N TRP A 211 -0.69 -14.51 -9.96
CA TRP A 211 -2.04 -15.03 -10.19
C TRP A 211 -2.47 -15.15 -11.65
N SER A 212 -1.96 -14.30 -12.55
CA SER A 212 -2.37 -14.32 -13.96
C SER A 212 -1.79 -15.51 -14.74
N ASP A 213 -2.30 -15.71 -15.95
CA ASP A 213 -2.02 -16.86 -16.83
C ASP A 213 -2.46 -18.20 -16.21
N GLY A 214 -3.60 -18.18 -15.51
CA GLY A 214 -4.19 -19.38 -14.91
C GLY A 214 -3.49 -19.90 -13.64
N LYS A 215 -2.52 -19.16 -13.07
CA LYS A 215 -1.79 -19.58 -11.87
C LYS A 215 -2.67 -19.63 -10.61
N LYS A 216 -3.50 -18.62 -10.40
CA LYS A 216 -4.45 -18.50 -9.27
C LYS A 216 -5.77 -17.90 -9.77
N PRO A 217 -6.60 -18.69 -10.49
CA PRO A 217 -7.80 -18.19 -11.15
C PRO A 217 -8.88 -17.69 -10.18
N GLY A 218 -8.92 -18.18 -8.94
CA GLY A 218 -9.79 -17.65 -7.88
C GLY A 218 -9.47 -16.20 -7.56
N ILE A 219 -8.18 -15.89 -7.32
CA ILE A 219 -7.68 -14.54 -7.11
C ILE A 219 -7.90 -13.66 -8.33
N GLU A 220 -7.64 -14.17 -9.54
CA GLU A 220 -7.83 -13.38 -10.76
C GLU A 220 -9.29 -12.92 -10.92
N ARG A 221 -10.25 -13.83 -10.73
CA ARG A 221 -11.69 -13.52 -10.74
C ARG A 221 -12.09 -12.59 -9.60
N TYR A 222 -11.62 -12.86 -8.38
CA TYR A 222 -11.87 -12.01 -7.21
C TYR A 222 -11.39 -10.58 -7.46
N PHE A 223 -10.18 -10.41 -7.98
CA PHE A 223 -9.58 -9.11 -8.21
C PHE A 223 -10.30 -8.35 -9.33
N ALA A 224 -10.73 -9.05 -10.39
CA ALA A 224 -11.56 -8.45 -11.42
C ALA A 224 -12.88 -7.93 -10.84
N ARG A 225 -13.54 -8.70 -9.96
CA ARG A 225 -14.80 -8.32 -9.31
C ARG A 225 -14.64 -7.17 -8.33
N VAL A 226 -13.64 -7.22 -7.45
CA VAL A 226 -13.49 -6.20 -6.39
C VAL A 226 -13.19 -4.81 -6.94
N ARG A 227 -12.51 -4.74 -8.09
CA ARG A 227 -12.25 -3.48 -8.81
C ARG A 227 -13.51 -2.80 -9.34
N GLN A 228 -14.63 -3.52 -9.44
CA GLN A 228 -15.91 -2.97 -9.88
C GLN A 228 -16.69 -2.27 -8.77
N ARG A 229 -16.33 -2.48 -7.50
CA ARG A 229 -17.00 -1.85 -6.35
C ARG A 229 -16.85 -0.33 -6.40
N ASP A 230 -17.92 0.39 -6.07
CA ASP A 230 -17.90 1.85 -6.04
C ASP A 230 -16.94 2.39 -4.97
N SER A 231 -16.82 1.71 -3.83
CA SER A 231 -15.83 2.05 -2.80
C SER A 231 -14.40 1.94 -3.32
N PHE A 232 -14.09 0.91 -4.12
CA PHE A 232 -12.79 0.76 -4.77
C PHE A 232 -12.53 1.91 -5.74
N LYS A 233 -13.48 2.17 -6.65
CA LYS A 233 -13.38 3.23 -7.66
C LYS A 233 -13.18 4.62 -7.05
N ARG A 234 -13.85 4.91 -5.93
CA ARG A 234 -13.69 6.18 -5.18
C ARG A 234 -12.36 6.28 -4.42
N THR A 235 -11.75 5.16 -4.05
CA THR A 235 -10.50 5.13 -3.27
C THR A 235 -9.26 5.26 -4.15
N ILE A 236 -9.29 4.71 -5.37
CA ILE A 236 -8.15 4.77 -6.28
C ILE A 236 -8.01 6.18 -6.85
N PRO A 237 -6.85 6.86 -6.65
CA PRO A 237 -6.67 8.20 -7.17
C PRO A 237 -6.71 8.23 -8.70
N SER A 238 -7.20 9.35 -9.25
CA SER A 238 -7.25 9.53 -10.70
C SER A 238 -5.85 9.73 -11.29
N GLN A 239 -5.72 9.55 -12.61
CA GLN A 239 -4.45 9.83 -13.31
C GLN A 239 -4.01 11.29 -13.14
N MET A 240 -4.98 12.21 -13.10
CA MET A 240 -4.72 13.63 -12.88
C MET A 240 -4.16 13.88 -11.47
N PHE A 241 -4.67 13.17 -10.46
CA PHE A 241 -4.12 13.24 -9.10
C PHE A 241 -2.65 12.81 -9.08
N HIS A 242 -2.30 11.70 -9.74
CA HIS A 242 -0.93 11.22 -9.81
C HIS A 242 -0.01 12.19 -10.56
N LEU A 243 -0.47 12.77 -11.66
CA LEU A 243 0.29 13.78 -12.41
C LEU A 243 0.56 15.03 -11.55
N LYS A 244 -0.47 15.56 -10.88
CA LYS A 244 -0.34 16.70 -9.97
C LYS A 244 0.65 16.40 -8.85
N THR A 245 0.50 15.24 -8.20
CA THR A 245 1.41 14.80 -7.12
C THR A 245 2.85 14.70 -7.60
N PHE A 246 3.08 14.14 -8.80
CA PHE A 246 4.42 14.03 -9.37
C PHE A 246 5.06 15.40 -9.62
N ILE A 247 4.31 16.34 -10.17
CA ILE A 247 4.78 17.73 -10.39
C ILE A 247 5.14 18.39 -9.05
N GLU A 248 4.27 18.26 -8.03
CA GLU A 248 4.50 18.82 -6.70
C GLU A 248 5.76 18.23 -6.05
N MET A 249 5.99 16.92 -6.19
CA MET A 249 7.20 16.27 -5.67
C MET A 249 8.49 16.76 -6.34
N GLN A 250 8.43 17.18 -7.61
CA GLN A 250 9.58 17.75 -8.33
C GLN A 250 9.82 19.23 -8.01
N SER A 251 8.76 19.99 -7.72
CA SER A 251 8.83 21.44 -7.47
C SER A 251 9.60 21.84 -6.19
N GLY A 252 9.95 20.89 -5.32
CA GLY A 252 10.86 21.09 -4.18
C GLY A 252 12.35 21.16 -4.56
N PHE A 253 12.72 20.87 -5.81
CA PHE A 253 14.05 21.06 -6.37
C PHE A 253 14.05 22.31 -7.26
N VAL A 254 14.85 23.33 -6.91
CA VAL A 254 15.04 24.52 -7.75
C VAL A 254 15.75 24.14 -9.07
N ILE A 255 14.99 24.15 -10.16
CA ILE A 255 15.26 24.37 -11.61
C ILE A 255 16.46 23.65 -12.28
N GLY A 256 16.17 22.90 -13.36
CA GLY A 256 17.11 22.66 -14.47
C GLY A 256 16.68 21.57 -15.46
N THR A 257 16.22 21.96 -16.65
CA THR A 257 16.09 21.23 -17.94
C THR A 257 15.33 19.88 -18.05
N VAL A 258 15.16 19.09 -16.99
CA VAL A 258 14.51 17.76 -17.06
C VAL A 258 12.98 17.85 -17.23
N ILE A 259 12.38 18.99 -16.90
CA ILE A 259 10.92 19.22 -16.95
C ILE A 259 10.38 19.07 -18.39
N PHE A 260 11.13 19.48 -19.42
CA PHE A 260 10.63 19.50 -20.79
C PHE A 260 10.49 18.11 -21.44
N THR A 261 11.37 17.17 -21.13
CA THR A 261 11.36 15.85 -21.79
C THR A 261 10.28 14.93 -21.22
N ALA A 262 10.03 14.98 -19.91
CA ALA A 262 8.97 14.19 -19.27
C ALA A 262 7.56 14.69 -19.67
N LEU A 263 7.36 16.02 -19.75
CA LEU A 263 6.10 16.59 -20.23
C LEU A 263 5.84 16.27 -21.71
N ALA A 264 6.85 16.31 -22.56
CA ALA A 264 6.70 15.97 -23.98
C ALA A 264 6.31 14.50 -24.20
N VAL A 265 6.86 13.56 -23.41
CA VAL A 265 6.49 12.14 -23.48
C VAL A 265 5.05 11.90 -23.00
N ILE A 266 4.62 12.57 -21.93
CA ILE A 266 3.25 12.44 -21.40
C ILE A 266 2.22 13.06 -22.35
N ILE A 267 2.49 14.27 -22.88
CA ILE A 267 1.61 14.95 -23.84
C ILE A 267 1.58 14.19 -25.18
N GLY A 268 2.73 13.73 -25.68
CA GLY A 268 2.80 12.93 -26.90
C GLY A 268 2.03 11.61 -26.79
N SER A 269 2.11 10.94 -25.65
CA SER A 269 1.33 9.73 -25.35
C SER A 269 -0.18 10.01 -25.30
N PHE A 270 -0.58 11.15 -24.75
CA PHE A 270 -1.98 11.57 -24.68
C PHE A 270 -2.57 11.91 -26.07
N ILE A 271 -1.78 12.55 -26.95
CA ILE A 271 -2.20 12.87 -28.32
C ILE A 271 -2.30 11.60 -29.18
N LEU A 272 -1.37 10.65 -29.02
CA LEU A 272 -1.40 9.36 -29.73
C LEU A 272 -2.57 8.47 -29.31
N LEU A 273 -2.95 8.50 -28.03
CA LEU A 273 -4.10 7.75 -27.51
C LEU A 273 -5.47 8.35 -27.86
N ARG A 274 -5.52 9.62 -28.28
CA ARG A 274 -6.75 10.28 -28.77
C ARG A 274 -6.97 10.15 -30.28
N LYS A 275 -5.96 9.69 -31.03
CA LYS A 275 -6.01 9.51 -32.49
C LYS A 275 -6.17 8.03 -32.92
N LYS A 276 -6.35 7.11 -31.97
CA LYS A 276 -6.78 5.73 -32.19
C LYS A 276 -8.09 5.50 -31.45
#